data_AF-A0A7W2E9E8-F1
#
_entry.id   AF-A0A7W2E9E8-F1
#
_cell.length_a   1.000
_cell.length_b   1.000
_cell.length_c   1.000
_cell.angle_alpha   90.00
_cell.angle_beta   90.00
_cell.angle_gamma   90.00
#
_symmetry.space_group_name_H-M   'P 1'
#
loop_
_entity.id
_entity.type
_entity.pdbx_description
1 polymer ?
#
loop_
_entity_poly.entity_id
_entity_poly.type
_entity_poly.pdbx_seq_one_letter_code
_entity_poly.pdbx_strand_id
1 'polypeptide(L)'
;MNETSTWCFFTKFVCRYDQLDEAKARHQRCVDVVREKNRVHFSSEQAYQAGHSEPTFELLLSEIIPPSEKLSPEEEAEYSVFFFVTVADVPCDPNEVDDAVRLLSAKLEIDFESGIPAKFPSRTRGIRVSETGHEIEQCIYQ
;
A
#
# COMPACT_ATOMS: atom_id res chain seq x y z
N MET A 1 16.97 2.67 -24.56
CA MET A 1 16.32 1.54 -23.88
C MET A 1 15.91 2.08 -22.54
N ASN A 2 14.63 1.99 -22.17
CA ASN A 2 14.23 2.38 -20.82
C ASN A 2 14.88 1.37 -19.88
N GLU A 3 15.73 1.87 -18.98
CA GLU A 3 16.25 1.03 -17.92
C GLU A 3 15.09 0.62 -17.03
N THR A 4 15.20 -0.50 -16.35
CA THR A 4 14.15 -0.95 -15.41
C THR A 4 14.80 -1.08 -14.05
N SER A 5 14.13 -0.63 -13.00
CA SER A 5 14.61 -0.81 -11.64
C SER A 5 13.59 -1.55 -10.81
N THR A 6 14.08 -2.38 -9.90
CA THR A 6 13.24 -3.12 -8.97
C THR A 6 12.94 -2.27 -7.75
N TRP A 7 11.67 -2.24 -7.37
CA TRP A 7 11.17 -1.51 -6.21
C TRP A 7 10.38 -2.44 -5.30
N CYS A 8 10.49 -2.19 -4.00
CA CYS A 8 9.70 -2.82 -2.96
C CYS A 8 8.66 -1.81 -2.46
N PHE A 9 7.38 -2.15 -2.58
CA PHE A 9 6.25 -1.32 -2.22
C PHE A 9 5.60 -1.87 -0.95
N PHE A 10 5.42 -0.98 0.02
CA PHE A 10 4.67 -1.23 1.25
C PHE A 10 3.32 -0.54 1.14
N THR A 11 2.25 -1.33 1.06
CA THR A 11 0.87 -0.82 1.08
C THR A 11 0.33 -0.98 2.49
N LYS A 12 0.26 0.12 3.23
CA LYS A 12 -0.35 0.18 4.57
C LYS A 12 -1.84 0.51 4.43
N PHE A 13 -2.70 -0.13 5.20
CA PHE A 13 -4.15 0.12 5.20
C PHE A 13 -4.77 -0.11 6.57
N VAL A 14 -5.94 0.48 6.80
CA VAL A 14 -6.74 0.26 8.01
C VAL A 14 -8.04 -0.44 7.63
N CYS A 15 -8.40 -1.47 8.39
CA CYS A 15 -9.71 -2.12 8.31
C CYS A 15 -10.06 -2.81 9.61
N ARG A 16 -11.32 -3.25 9.72
CA ARG A 16 -11.74 -4.18 10.77
C ARG A 16 -11.20 -5.60 10.53
N TYR A 17 -11.00 -6.38 11.59
CA TYR A 17 -10.53 -7.76 11.46
C TYR A 17 -11.44 -8.65 10.60
N ASP A 18 -12.77 -8.47 10.69
CA ASP A 18 -13.76 -9.23 9.92
C ASP A 18 -13.79 -8.88 8.43
N GLN A 19 -13.14 -7.78 8.03
CA GLN A 19 -13.02 -7.33 6.64
C GLN A 19 -11.65 -7.65 6.01
N LEU A 20 -10.74 -8.28 6.75
CA LEU A 20 -9.36 -8.51 6.31
C LEU A 20 -9.28 -9.38 5.04
N ASP A 21 -10.14 -10.39 4.91
CA ASP A 21 -10.14 -11.24 3.72
C ASP A 21 -10.64 -10.52 2.48
N GLU A 22 -11.58 -9.58 2.64
CA GLU A 22 -11.97 -8.68 1.54
C GLU A 22 -10.79 -7.76 1.16
N ALA A 23 -10.09 -7.18 2.13
CA ALA A 23 -8.93 -6.32 1.89
C ALA A 23 -7.81 -7.07 1.13
N LYS A 24 -7.52 -8.33 1.51
CA LYS A 24 -6.59 -9.21 0.77
C LYS A 24 -7.05 -9.42 -0.68
N ALA A 25 -8.32 -9.72 -0.90
CA ALA A 25 -8.87 -9.89 -2.24
C ALA A 25 -8.81 -8.59 -3.07
N ARG A 26 -8.93 -7.42 -2.44
CA ARG A 26 -8.69 -6.13 -3.11
C ARG A 26 -7.23 -5.96 -3.51
N HIS A 27 -6.30 -6.23 -2.59
CA HIS A 27 -4.87 -6.14 -2.88
C HIS A 27 -4.47 -7.04 -4.07
N GLN A 28 -4.94 -8.28 -4.10
CA GLN A 28 -4.63 -9.19 -5.21
C GLN A 28 -5.16 -8.65 -6.55
N ARG A 29 -6.37 -8.09 -6.59
CA ARG A 29 -6.89 -7.43 -7.81
C ARG A 29 -6.03 -6.25 -8.26
N CYS A 30 -5.57 -5.42 -7.34
CA CYS A 30 -4.66 -4.31 -7.64
C CYS A 30 -3.33 -4.82 -8.22
N VAL A 31 -2.77 -5.87 -7.63
CA VAL A 31 -1.54 -6.52 -8.12
C VAL A 31 -1.73 -7.14 -9.49
N ASP A 32 -2.87 -7.78 -9.76
CA ASP A 32 -3.18 -8.34 -11.08
C ASP A 32 -3.19 -7.27 -12.17
N VAL A 33 -3.76 -6.09 -11.91
CA VAL A 33 -3.72 -4.93 -12.82
C VAL A 33 -2.28 -4.45 -13.04
N VAL A 34 -1.44 -4.46 -12.00
CA VAL A 34 -0.01 -4.12 -12.13
C VAL A 34 0.72 -5.15 -13.00
N ARG A 35 0.42 -6.45 -12.85
CA ARG A 35 1.02 -7.54 -13.65
C ARG A 35 0.77 -7.40 -15.15
N GLU A 36 -0.28 -6.70 -15.57
CA GLU A 36 -0.55 -6.46 -17.00
C GLU A 36 0.56 -5.65 -17.69
N LYS A 37 1.26 -4.77 -16.96
CA LYS A 37 2.23 -3.80 -17.52
C LYS A 37 3.60 -3.84 -16.86
N ASN A 38 3.73 -4.48 -15.70
CA ASN A 38 4.94 -4.51 -14.91
C ASN A 38 5.27 -5.96 -14.52
N ARG A 39 6.56 -6.29 -14.47
CA ARG A 39 7.01 -7.57 -13.92
C ARG A 39 6.94 -7.50 -12.40
N VAL A 40 6.04 -8.28 -11.81
CA VAL A 40 5.92 -8.44 -10.35
C VAL A 40 6.69 -9.70 -9.93
N HIS A 41 7.75 -9.53 -9.14
CA HIS A 41 8.57 -10.64 -8.63
C HIS A 41 7.99 -11.25 -7.36
N PHE A 42 7.32 -10.43 -6.54
CA PHE A 42 6.71 -10.87 -5.28
C PHE A 42 5.49 -10.02 -4.96
N SER A 43 4.46 -10.64 -4.38
CA SER A 43 3.35 -9.96 -3.71
C SER A 43 2.94 -10.83 -2.52
N SER A 44 2.85 -10.22 -1.34
CA SER A 44 2.42 -10.92 -0.14
C SER A 44 0.92 -11.18 -0.18
N GLU A 45 0.52 -12.43 0.02
CA GLU A 45 -0.89 -12.80 0.27
C GLU A 45 -1.27 -12.67 1.75
N GLN A 46 -0.27 -12.67 2.63
CA GLN A 46 -0.46 -12.46 4.07
C GLN A 46 -0.28 -10.98 4.42
N ALA A 47 -1.25 -10.44 5.13
CA ALA A 47 -1.17 -9.12 5.71
C ALA A 47 -0.43 -9.20 7.05
N TYR A 48 0.61 -8.40 7.23
CA TYR A 48 1.22 -8.24 8.55
C TYR A 48 0.38 -7.26 9.37
N GLN A 49 0.10 -7.60 10.62
CA GLN A 49 -0.63 -6.74 11.56
C GLN A 49 0.34 -5.85 12.33
N ALA A 50 0.22 -4.53 12.15
CA ALA A 50 1.03 -3.53 12.84
C ALA A 50 0.36 -2.97 14.11
N GLY A 51 -0.92 -3.26 14.34
CA GLY A 51 -1.64 -2.77 15.53
C GLY A 51 -2.13 -1.33 15.37
N HIS A 52 -2.25 -0.61 16.49
CA HIS A 52 -2.71 0.79 16.54
C HIS A 52 -1.58 1.81 16.69
N SER A 53 -0.33 1.35 16.80
CA SER A 53 0.79 2.18 17.23
C SER A 53 1.48 2.91 16.08
N GLU A 54 0.78 3.79 15.35
CA GLU A 54 1.40 4.72 14.39
C GLU A 54 0.49 5.93 14.10
N PRO A 55 1.03 7.11 13.74
CA PRO A 55 0.25 8.24 13.21
C PRO A 55 -0.61 7.85 11.99
N THR A 56 -0.19 6.81 11.27
CA THR A 56 -0.91 6.23 10.13
C THR A 56 -2.28 5.68 10.54
N PHE A 57 -2.43 5.12 11.75
CA PHE A 57 -3.69 4.52 12.19
C PHE A 57 -4.77 5.59 12.33
N GLU A 58 -4.50 6.65 13.10
CA GLU A 58 -5.43 7.76 13.31
C GLU A 58 -5.79 8.46 11.99
N LEU A 59 -4.78 8.68 11.13
CA LEU A 59 -4.98 9.31 9.82
C LEU A 59 -5.97 8.51 8.96
N LEU A 60 -5.71 7.21 8.76
CA LEU A 60 -6.55 6.38 7.89
C LEU A 60 -7.90 6.05 8.53
N LEU A 61 -7.96 5.90 9.85
CA LEU A 61 -9.23 5.70 10.56
C LEU A 61 -10.17 6.90 10.37
N SER A 62 -9.64 8.12 10.31
CA SER A 62 -10.44 9.33 10.05
C SER A 62 -11.03 9.41 8.63
N GLU A 63 -10.55 8.59 7.70
CA GLU A 63 -11.15 8.44 6.36
C GLU A 63 -12.34 7.47 6.38
N ILE A 64 -12.39 6.56 7.36
CA ILE A 64 -13.50 5.60 7.57
C ILE A 64 -14.56 6.21 8.49
N ILE A 65 -14.15 6.91 9.54
CA ILE A 65 -15.05 7.47 10.54
C ILE A 65 -15.05 8.99 10.40
N PRO A 66 -16.20 9.63 10.08
CA PRO A 66 -16.28 11.07 9.97
C PRO A 66 -15.78 11.76 11.25
N PRO A 67 -15.10 12.92 11.18
CA PRO A 67 -14.60 13.62 12.37
C PRO A 67 -15.67 14.00 13.41
N SER A 68 -16.95 14.02 13.00
CA SER A 68 -18.10 14.27 13.88
C SER A 68 -18.50 13.06 14.73
N GLU A 69 -18.05 11.86 14.38
CA GLU A 69 -18.32 10.61 15.08
C GLU A 69 -17.09 10.20 15.89
N LYS A 70 -17.32 9.66 17.08
CA LYS A 70 -16.25 9.11 17.93
C LYS A 70 -16.56 7.65 18.22
N LEU A 71 -15.64 6.78 17.86
CA LEU A 71 -15.67 5.39 18.28
C LEU A 71 -15.45 5.31 19.79
N SER A 72 -16.13 4.38 20.42
CA SER A 72 -15.74 3.89 21.73
C SER A 72 -14.40 3.12 21.63
N PRO A 73 -13.66 2.97 22.75
CA PRO A 73 -12.43 2.19 22.75
C PRO A 73 -12.63 0.73 22.31
N GLU A 74 -13.83 0.17 22.53
CA GLU A 74 -14.18 -1.20 22.11
C GLU A 74 -14.34 -1.29 20.60
N GLU A 75 -15.00 -0.32 19.97
CA GLU A 75 -15.16 -0.26 18.51
C GLU A 75 -13.83 0.04 17.80
N GLU A 76 -12.99 0.92 18.36
CA GLU A 76 -11.65 1.21 17.82
C GLU A 76 -10.75 -0.03 17.86
N ALA A 77 -10.89 -0.87 18.89
CA ALA A 77 -10.15 -2.12 19.02
C ALA A 77 -10.48 -3.16 17.94
N GLU A 78 -11.60 -3.00 17.23
CA GLU A 78 -11.96 -3.86 16.09
C GLU A 78 -11.15 -3.55 14.82
N TYR A 79 -10.50 -2.38 14.76
CA TYR A 79 -9.66 -1.96 13.65
C TYR A 79 -8.19 -2.29 13.90
N SER A 80 -7.40 -2.39 12.84
CA SER A 80 -5.95 -2.44 12.95
C SER A 80 -5.29 -1.90 11.68
N VAL A 81 -4.03 -1.46 11.80
CA VAL A 81 -3.18 -1.24 10.64
C VAL A 81 -2.63 -2.58 10.16
N PHE A 82 -2.74 -2.80 8.87
CA PHE A 82 -2.15 -3.93 8.18
C PHE A 82 -1.24 -3.44 7.06
N PHE A 83 -0.28 -4.27 6.63
CA PHE A 83 0.47 -3.99 5.42
C PHE A 83 0.74 -5.21 4.54
N PHE A 84 0.80 -4.93 3.24
CA PHE A 84 1.29 -5.83 2.21
C PHE A 84 2.61 -5.34 1.63
N VAL A 85 3.39 -6.28 1.11
CA VAL A 85 4.64 -6.03 0.40
C VAL A 85 4.51 -6.53 -1.03
N THR A 86 4.86 -5.68 -2.00
CA THR A 86 4.93 -6.04 -3.41
C THR A 86 6.28 -5.63 -3.98
N VAL A 87 6.97 -6.53 -4.67
CA VAL A 87 8.23 -6.24 -5.36
C VAL A 87 8.00 -6.31 -6.86
N ALA A 88 8.26 -5.20 -7.55
CA ALA A 88 7.99 -5.08 -8.98
C ALA A 88 9.03 -4.22 -9.71
N ASP A 89 9.19 -4.49 -10.99
CA ASP A 89 10.00 -3.68 -11.89
C ASP A 89 9.22 -2.45 -12.37
N VAL A 90 9.86 -1.29 -12.23
CA VAL A 90 9.36 0.00 -12.67
C VAL A 90 10.23 0.46 -13.85
N PRO A 91 9.62 0.83 -15.00
CA PRO A 91 10.35 1.47 -16.08
C PRO A 91 10.98 2.78 -15.60
N CYS A 92 12.29 2.90 -15.73
CA CYS A 92 13.06 4.09 -15.47
C CYS A 92 13.33 4.83 -16.78
N ASP A 93 12.53 5.85 -17.08
CA ASP A 93 13.11 7.02 -17.71
C ASP A 93 13.80 7.83 -16.60
N PRO A 94 15.11 8.10 -16.66
CA PRO A 94 15.82 8.87 -15.65
C PRO A 94 15.18 10.24 -15.33
N ASN A 95 14.37 10.79 -16.23
CA ASN A 95 13.67 12.07 -16.03
C ASN A 95 12.25 11.90 -15.45
N GLU A 96 11.69 10.69 -15.44
CA GLU A 96 10.29 10.41 -15.03
C GLU A 96 10.16 9.26 -14.01
N VAL A 97 11.26 8.79 -13.42
CA VAL A 97 11.24 7.67 -12.45
C VAL A 97 10.25 7.94 -11.32
N ASP A 98 10.22 9.16 -10.79
CA ASP A 98 9.36 9.54 -9.67
C ASP A 98 7.87 9.44 -10.04
N ASP A 99 7.52 9.83 -11.26
CA ASP A 99 6.15 9.71 -11.77
C ASP A 99 5.76 8.24 -11.97
N ALA A 100 6.67 7.41 -12.51
CA ALA A 100 6.42 5.99 -12.71
C ALA A 100 6.21 5.24 -11.38
N VAL A 101 7.04 5.52 -10.37
CA VAL A 101 6.93 4.93 -9.03
C VAL A 101 5.65 5.40 -8.34
N ARG A 102 5.31 6.69 -8.45
CA ARG A 102 4.07 7.24 -7.90
C ARG A 102 2.84 6.62 -8.55
N LEU A 103 2.84 6.47 -9.87
CA LEU A 103 1.76 5.84 -10.61
C LEU A 103 1.58 4.37 -10.21
N LEU A 104 2.67 3.64 -10.02
CA LEU A 104 2.58 2.24 -9.59
C LEU A 104 2.14 2.12 -8.13
N SER A 105 2.60 3.03 -7.25
CA SER A 105 2.15 3.12 -5.86
C SER A 105 0.64 3.35 -5.78
N ALA A 106 0.11 4.29 -6.58
CA ALA A 106 -1.32 4.57 -6.64
C ALA A 106 -2.14 3.37 -7.14
N LYS A 107 -1.61 2.58 -8.08
CA LYS A 107 -2.28 1.35 -8.54
C LYS A 107 -2.32 0.24 -7.50
N LEU A 108 -1.41 0.26 -6.52
CA LEU A 108 -1.34 -0.73 -5.45
C LEU A 108 -2.21 -0.38 -4.23
N GLU A 109 -2.70 0.87 -4.15
CA GLU A 109 -3.68 1.25 -3.13
C GLU A 109 -5.00 0.49 -3.32
N ILE A 110 -5.60 0.07 -2.22
CA ILE A 110 -6.74 -0.87 -2.21
C ILE A 110 -8.09 -0.16 -2.02
N ASP A 111 -8.06 1.16 -1.87
CA ASP A 111 -9.23 2.03 -1.75
C ASP A 111 -9.51 2.75 -3.08
N PHE A 112 -9.96 1.99 -4.08
CA PHE A 112 -10.24 2.51 -5.42
C PHE A 112 -11.72 2.90 -5.62
N GLU A 113 -12.58 2.64 -4.64
CA GLU A 113 -14.00 3.01 -4.70
C GLU A 113 -14.18 4.46 -4.24
N SER A 114 -14.87 5.27 -5.05
CA SER A 114 -15.16 6.65 -4.66
C SER A 114 -16.28 6.70 -3.60
N GLY A 115 -16.04 7.38 -2.49
CA GLY A 115 -17.06 7.62 -1.47
C GLY A 115 -16.47 8.07 -0.13
N ILE A 116 -17.32 8.66 0.69
CA ILE A 116 -17.05 8.85 2.13
C ILE A 116 -18.19 8.12 2.86
N PRO A 117 -17.90 7.20 3.79
CA PRO A 117 -16.55 6.84 4.26
C PRO A 117 -15.75 5.99 3.27
N ALA A 118 -14.42 6.10 3.36
CA ALA A 118 -13.48 5.21 2.70
C ALA A 118 -13.67 3.77 3.22
N LYS A 119 -13.46 2.77 2.35
CA LYS A 119 -13.68 1.38 2.76
C LYS A 119 -12.41 0.70 3.25
N PHE A 120 -11.29 0.92 2.55
CA PHE A 120 -9.99 0.36 2.93
C PHE A 120 -8.89 1.41 2.76
N PRO A 121 -8.99 2.57 3.43
CA PRO A 121 -8.06 3.67 3.22
C PRO A 121 -6.63 3.16 3.39
N SER A 122 -5.81 3.50 2.39
CA SER A 122 -4.48 2.92 2.26
C SER A 122 -3.48 3.93 1.72
N ARG A 123 -2.21 3.69 1.99
CA ARG A 123 -1.07 4.45 1.46
C ARG A 123 0.01 3.49 1.03
N THR A 124 0.50 3.66 -0.20
CA THR A 124 1.61 2.86 -0.71
C THR A 124 2.89 3.70 -0.81
N ARG A 125 3.98 3.16 -0.26
CA ARG A 125 5.33 3.75 -0.39
C ARG A 125 6.27 2.75 -1.05
N GLY A 126 7.06 3.20 -2.02
CA GLY A 126 8.14 2.43 -2.63
C GLY A 126 9.50 2.72 -1.99
N ILE A 127 10.34 1.71 -1.86
CA ILE A 127 11.79 1.82 -1.66
C ILE A 127 12.51 1.13 -2.81
N ARG A 128 13.64 1.68 -3.23
CA ARG A 128 14.42 1.10 -4.31
C ARG A 128 15.27 -0.05 -3.78
N VAL A 129 15.29 -1.17 -4.50
CA VAL A 129 16.06 -2.36 -4.12
C VAL A 129 16.87 -2.86 -5.30
N SER A 130 17.98 -3.54 -5.03
CA SER A 130 18.70 -4.29 -6.06
C SER A 130 17.85 -5.46 -6.55
N GLU A 131 18.22 -6.03 -7.69
CA GLU A 131 17.61 -7.28 -8.19
C GLU A 131 17.71 -8.44 -7.19
N THR A 132 18.71 -8.41 -6.30
CA THR A 132 18.90 -9.41 -5.23
C THR A 132 18.20 -9.04 -3.92
N GLY A 133 17.42 -7.95 -3.89
CA GLY A 133 16.65 -7.52 -2.72
C GLY A 133 17.46 -6.77 -1.66
N HIS A 134 18.61 -6.20 -2.00
CA HIS A 134 19.36 -5.34 -1.09
C HIS A 134 18.90 -3.89 -1.25
N GLU A 135 18.73 -3.16 -0.16
CA GLU A 135 18.57 -1.71 -0.24
C GLU A 135 19.83 -1.09 -0.87
N ILE A 136 19.64 -0.20 -1.86
CA ILE A 136 20.76 0.47 -2.54
C ILE A 136 20.89 1.92 -2.05
N GLU A 137 22.12 2.46 -2.04
CA GLU A 137 22.39 3.84 -1.60
C GLU A 137 21.60 4.88 -2.42
N GLN A 138 21.24 6.01 -1.79
CA GLN A 138 20.25 7.03 -2.22
C GLN A 138 18.78 6.72 -1.87
N CYS A 139 18.52 5.71 -1.03
CA CYS A 139 17.20 5.32 -0.52
C CYS A 139 16.52 6.30 0.49
N ILE A 140 16.66 7.62 0.32
CA ILE A 140 15.96 8.60 1.16
C ILE A 140 14.96 9.39 0.31
N TYR A 141 13.87 8.72 -0.08
CA TYR A 141 12.61 9.41 -0.32
C TYR A 141 11.90 9.47 1.04
N GLN A 142 12.13 10.54 1.81
CA GLN A 142 11.37 10.87 3.02
C GLN A 142 10.20 11.78 2.66
#